data_AF-A0A3Q7T5U1-F1
#
_entry.id   AF-A0A3Q7T5U1-F1
#
_cell.length_a   1.000
_cell.length_b   1.000
_cell.length_c   1.000
_cell.angle_alpha   90.00
_cell.angle_beta   90.00
_cell.angle_gamma   90.00
#
_symmetry.space_group_name_H-M   'P 1'
#
loop_
_entity.id
_entity.type
_entity.pdbx_description
1 polymer ?
#
loop_
_entity_poly.entity_id
_entity_poly.type
_entity_poly.pdbx_seq_one_letter_code
_entity_poly.pdbx_strand_id
1 'polypeptide(L)' 'MAVRLWVVALAVATLLIMDREVPVSAVKVISPRMPICEHMGESPVCAQTSKPVCGTDGVTYDNECQVCLTRM' A
#
# COMPACT_ATOMS: atom_id res chain seq x y z
N MET A 1 9.91 28.74 -40.43
CA MET A 1 10.54 27.48 -39.97
C MET A 1 11.02 27.59 -38.53
N ALA A 2 11.82 28.60 -38.16
CA ALA A 2 12.30 28.81 -36.78
C ALA A 2 11.19 28.94 -35.71
N VAL A 3 10.13 29.72 -35.98
CA VAL A 3 9.01 29.93 -35.04
C VAL A 3 8.25 28.63 -34.76
N ARG A 4 8.03 27.81 -35.79
CA ARG A 4 7.37 26.50 -35.66
C ARG A 4 8.21 25.52 -34.83
N LEU A 5 9.53 25.52 -35.05
CA LEU A 5 10.46 24.71 -34.26
C LEU A 5 10.47 25.13 -32.78
N TRP A 6 10.43 26.44 -32.51
CA TRP A 6 10.36 26.98 -31.15
C TRP A 6 9.06 26.58 -30.41
N VAL A 7 7.92 26.67 -31.09
CA VAL A 7 6.62 26.26 -30.51
C VAL A 7 6.62 24.76 -30.19
N VAL A 8 7.17 23.93 -31.07
CA VAL A 8 7.29 22.48 -30.84
C VAL A 8 8.21 22.19 -29.65
N ALA A 9 9.35 22.88 -29.54
CA ALA A 9 10.27 22.72 -28.42
C ALA A 9 9.62 23.10 -27.06
N LEU A 10 8.86 24.20 -27.02
CA LEU A 10 8.13 24.62 -25.82
C LEU A 10 7.04 23.60 -25.44
N ALA A 11 6.27 23.11 -26.41
CA ALA A 11 5.24 22.11 -26.17
C ALA A 11 5.83 20.79 -25.62
N VAL A 12 6.93 20.32 -26.22
CA VAL A 12 7.66 19.13 -25.73
C VAL A 12 8.19 19.34 -24.33
N ALA A 13 8.78 20.51 -24.03
CA ALA A 13 9.25 20.83 -22.68
C ALA A 13 8.11 20.80 -21.65
N THR A 14 6.92 21.33 -21.99
CA THR A 14 5.76 21.29 -21.07
C THR A 14 5.22 19.88 -20.84
N LEU A 15 5.21 19.02 -21.86
CA LEU A 15 4.78 17.63 -21.74
C LEU A 15 5.75 16.81 -20.88
N LEU A 16 7.06 17.02 -21.05
CA LEU A 16 8.08 16.35 -20.24
C LEU A 16 8.07 16.78 -18.75
N ILE A 17 7.53 17.97 -18.44
CA ILE A 17 7.33 18.39 -17.05
C ILE A 17 6.15 17.61 -16.40
N MET A 18 5.13 17.24 -17.18
CA MET A 18 3.98 16.45 -16.71
C MET A 18 4.27 14.94 -16.65
N ASP A 19 5.30 14.47 -17.36
CA ASP A 19 5.82 13.10 -17.29
C ASP A 19 6.73 12.86 -16.07
N ARG A 20 7.01 13.91 -15.28
CA ARG A 20 7.37 13.71 -13.88
C ARG A 20 6.12 13.29 -13.14
N GLU A 21 5.77 12.03 -13.34
CA GLU A 21 5.03 11.21 -12.41
C GLU A 21 5.36 11.70 -11.01
N VAL A 22 4.32 12.20 -10.34
CA VAL A 22 4.19 12.18 -8.90
C VAL A 22 4.98 10.96 -8.45
N PRO A 23 6.09 11.09 -7.69
CA PRO A 23 6.70 9.91 -7.13
C PRO A 23 5.56 9.25 -6.37
N VAL A 24 5.04 8.12 -6.88
CA VAL A 24 4.02 7.32 -6.21
C VAL A 24 4.67 7.08 -4.89
N SER A 25 4.21 7.87 -3.91
CA SER A 25 4.94 8.25 -2.72
C SER A 25 5.58 6.99 -2.24
N ALA A 26 6.91 6.90 -2.35
CA ALA A 26 7.67 5.68 -2.13
C ALA A 26 6.98 4.98 -0.98
N VAL A 27 6.19 3.93 -1.30
CA VAL A 27 5.22 3.40 -0.33
C VAL A 27 6.14 3.08 0.80
N LYS A 28 6.00 3.85 1.89
CA LYS A 28 6.75 3.60 3.08
C LYS A 28 6.19 2.23 3.42
N VAL A 29 6.94 1.18 3.06
CA VAL A 29 6.71 -0.15 3.54
C VAL A 29 7.03 0.02 5.00
N ILE A 30 6.06 0.55 5.73
CA ILE A 30 5.97 0.49 7.17
C ILE A 30 6.01 -1.01 7.34
N SER A 31 7.20 -1.52 7.67
CA SER A 31 7.44 -2.94 7.79
C SER A 31 6.28 -3.48 8.61
N PRO A 32 5.41 -4.33 8.02
CA PRO A 32 4.16 -4.66 8.65
C PRO A 32 4.49 -5.29 9.99
N ARG A 33 3.82 -4.82 11.05
CA ARG A 33 3.98 -5.44 12.36
C ARG A 33 3.55 -6.90 12.25
N MET A 34 4.45 -7.81 12.60
CA MET A 34 4.13 -9.23 12.67
C MET A 34 3.18 -9.44 13.86
N PRO A 35 1.97 -10.00 13.66
CA PRO A 35 1.09 -10.36 14.75
C PRO A 35 1.64 -11.57 15.51
N ILE A 36 1.27 -11.70 16.79
CA ILE A 36 1.63 -12.85 17.61
C ILE A 36 0.60 -13.95 17.34
N CYS A 37 1.02 -15.03 16.69
CA CYS A 37 0.16 -16.17 16.33
C CYS A 37 0.46 -17.44 17.14
N GLU A 38 1.11 -17.32 18.30
CA GLU A 38 1.47 -18.48 19.11
C GLU A 38 0.23 -19.22 19.63
N HIS A 39 0.32 -20.55 19.74
CA HIS A 39 -0.73 -21.45 20.25
C HIS A 39 -2.07 -21.49 19.48
N MET A 40 -2.15 -20.91 18.29
CA MET A 40 -3.37 -20.89 17.48
C MET A 40 -3.73 -22.25 16.82
N GLY A 41 -2.92 -23.29 17.03
CA GLY A 41 -3.07 -24.61 16.39
C GLY A 41 -4.02 -25.60 17.08
N GLU A 42 -4.33 -25.41 18.37
CA GLU A 42 -5.08 -26.43 19.15
C GLU A 42 -6.56 -26.07 19.34
N SER A 43 -6.92 -24.77 19.29
CA SER A 43 -8.30 -24.27 19.29
C SER A 43 -8.28 -22.74 19.13
N PRO A 44 -8.59 -22.18 17.95
CA PRO A 44 -8.51 -20.75 17.75
C PRO A 44 -9.74 -20.05 18.31
N VAL A 45 -9.73 -19.78 19.61
CA VAL A 45 -10.74 -18.92 20.24
C VAL A 45 -10.20 -17.50 20.24
N CYS A 46 -10.56 -16.74 19.20
CA CYS A 46 -10.29 -15.30 19.20
C CYS A 46 -11.27 -14.59 20.14
N ALA A 47 -10.75 -13.71 20.99
CA ALA A 47 -11.59 -12.78 21.74
C ALA A 47 -12.40 -11.91 20.76
N GLN A 48 -13.69 -11.68 21.05
CA GLN A 48 -14.56 -10.81 20.24
C GLN A 48 -14.26 -9.30 20.43
N THR A 49 -13.03 -8.97 20.80
CA THR A 49 -12.58 -7.59 20.95
C THR A 49 -12.43 -6.97 19.57
N SER A 50 -13.16 -5.90 19.29
CA SER A 50 -13.02 -5.12 18.06
C SER A 50 -11.80 -4.20 18.15
N LYS A 51 -10.70 -4.60 17.52
CA LYS A 51 -9.47 -3.83 17.32
C LYS A 51 -9.03 -3.98 15.87
N PRO A 52 -9.65 -3.22 14.93
CA PRO A 52 -9.46 -3.46 13.52
C PRO A 52 -8.01 -3.26 13.09
N VAL A 53 -7.50 -4.17 12.28
CA VAL A 53 -6.14 -4.14 11.73
C VAL A 53 -6.17 -4.32 10.21
N CYS A 54 -5.31 -3.59 9.50
CA CYS A 54 -5.15 -3.74 8.05
C CYS A 54 -4.05 -4.78 7.78
N GLY A 55 -4.41 -5.85 7.08
CA GLY A 55 -3.47 -6.87 6.63
C GLY A 55 -2.62 -6.42 5.44
N THR A 56 -1.54 -7.15 5.18
CA THR A 56 -0.68 -6.89 4.02
C THR A 56 -1.35 -7.24 2.69
N ASP A 57 -2.43 -8.01 2.76
CA ASP A 57 -3.35 -8.36 1.67
C ASP A 57 -4.37 -7.25 1.38
N GLY A 58 -4.39 -6.17 2.15
CA GLY A 58 -5.34 -5.07 2.01
C GLY A 58 -6.71 -5.35 2.64
N VAL A 59 -6.87 -6.47 3.36
CA VAL A 59 -8.11 -6.82 4.06
C VAL A 59 -8.08 -6.25 5.48
N THR A 60 -9.20 -5.71 5.94
CA THR A 60 -9.35 -5.28 7.35
C THR A 60 -9.92 -6.43 8.16
N TYR A 61 -9.22 -6.80 9.23
CA TYR A 61 -9.61 -7.84 10.18
C TYR A 61 -10.11 -7.20 11.47
N ASP A 62 -11.09 -7.80 12.15
CA ASP A 62 -11.67 -7.25 13.38
C ASP A 62 -10.66 -7.22 14.53
N ASN A 63 -9.65 -8.11 14.50
CA ASN A 63 -8.55 -8.17 15.47
C ASN A 63 -7.32 -8.90 14.91
N GLU A 64 -6.19 -8.78 15.63
CA GLU A 64 -4.92 -9.45 15.29
C GLU A 64 -5.03 -10.98 15.24
N CYS A 65 -5.92 -11.56 16.04
CA CYS A 65 -6.14 -13.01 16.08
C CYS A 65 -6.80 -13.53 14.78
N GLN A 66 -7.76 -12.78 14.22
CA GLN A 66 -8.37 -13.10 12.92
C GLN A 66 -7.37 -13.05 11.76
N VAL A 67 -6.37 -12.17 11.82
CA VAL A 67 -5.27 -12.15 10.85
C VAL A 67 -4.50 -13.48 10.88
N CYS A 68 -4.19 -13.99 12.07
CA CYS A 68 -3.49 -15.26 12.24
C CYS A 68 -4.31 -16.46 11.74
N LEU A 69 -5.64 -16.40 11.85
CA LEU A 69 -6.53 -17.44 11.31
C LEU A 69 -6.55 -17.49 9.78
N THR A 70 -6.30 -16.35 9.14
CA THR A 70 -6.33 -16.24 7.67
C THR A 70 -4.98 -16.59 7.05
N ARG A 71 -3.93 -16.71 7.87
CA ARG A 71 -2.56 -17.07 7.45
C ARG A 71 -2.22 -18.56 7.57
N MET A 72 -3.21 -19.40 7.88
CA MET A 72 -3.09 -20.87 7.82
C MET A 72 -3.66 -21.41 6.51
#